data_AF-A0A7W7C6R1-F1
#
_entry.id   AF-A0A7W7C6R1-F1
#
_cell.length_a   1.000
_cell.length_b   1.000
_cell.length_c   1.000
_cell.angle_alpha   90.00
_cell.angle_beta   90.00
_cell.angle_gamma   90.00
#
_symmetry.space_group_name_H-M   'P 1'
#
loop_
_entity.id
_entity.type
_entity.pdbx_description
1 polymer ?
#
loop_
_entity_poly.entity_id
_entity_poly.type
_entity_poly.pdbx_seq_one_letter_code
_entity_poly.pdbx_strand_id
1 'polypeptide(L)'
;MSSVAEVLAVLGTVRDQLLQAHQGLTEADELLGESLAVLARLGKHHSESLTPPELLGASTQHQRSVELLTAALDRVEGLMTSL
;
A
#
# COMPACT_ATOMS: atom_id res chain seq x y z
N MET A 1 -21.93 10.52 -27.61
CA MET A 1 -22.31 9.89 -26.32
C MET A 1 -21.40 8.72 -25.91
N SER A 2 -20.55 8.14 -26.79
CA SER A 2 -19.72 6.96 -26.49
C SER A 2 -18.47 7.22 -25.62
N SER A 3 -17.76 8.35 -25.83
CA SER A 3 -16.40 8.50 -25.28
C SER A 3 -16.35 8.72 -23.76
N VAL A 4 -17.31 9.44 -23.17
CA VAL A 4 -17.32 9.69 -21.71
C VAL A 4 -17.65 8.42 -20.93
N ALA A 5 -18.61 7.63 -21.42
CA ALA A 5 -18.95 6.34 -20.83
C ALA A 5 -17.79 5.34 -20.90
N GLU A 6 -17.05 5.31 -22.02
CA GLU A 6 -15.84 4.50 -22.16
C GLU A 6 -14.73 4.93 -21.17
N VAL A 7 -14.52 6.24 -21.00
CA VAL A 7 -13.54 6.76 -20.02
C VAL A 7 -13.93 6.38 -18.60
N LEU A 8 -15.21 6.51 -18.23
CA LEU A 8 -15.70 6.11 -16.90
C LEU A 8 -15.54 4.60 -16.66
N ALA A 9 -15.74 3.76 -17.68
CA ALA A 9 -15.52 2.31 -17.57
C ALA A 9 -14.04 1.96 -17.35
N VAL A 10 -13.13 2.64 -18.07
CA VAL A 10 -11.68 2.46 -17.89
C VAL A 10 -11.26 2.94 -16.50
N LEU A 11 -11.72 4.11 -16.05
CA LEU A 11 -11.44 4.62 -14.70
C LEU A 11 -11.97 3.68 -13.61
N GLY A 12 -13.14 3.07 -13.82
CA GLY A 12 -13.67 2.03 -12.94
C GLY A 12 -12.73 0.82 -12.83
N THR A 13 -12.20 0.35 -13.96
CA THR A 13 -11.21 -0.75 -13.97
C THR A 13 -9.94 -0.37 -13.23
N VAL A 14 -9.43 0.85 -13.43
CA VAL A 14 -8.23 1.36 -12.73
C VAL A 14 -8.49 1.46 -11.23
N ARG A 15 -9.66 1.96 -10.82
CA ARG A 15 -10.04 2.03 -9.40
C ARG A 15 -10.02 0.63 -8.78
N ASP A 16 -10.61 -0.36 -9.44
CA ASP A 16 -10.69 -1.73 -8.90
C ASP A 16 -9.28 -2.36 -8.77
N GLN A 17 -8.39 -2.12 -9.73
CA GLN A 17 -6.99 -2.55 -9.64
C GLN A 17 -6.25 -1.87 -8.49
N LEU A 18 -6.47 -0.57 -8.29
CA LEU A 18 -5.87 0.17 -7.18
C LEU A 18 -6.40 -0.33 -5.83
N LEU A 19 -7.70 -0.63 -5.70
CA LEU A 19 -8.28 -1.20 -4.49
C LEU A 19 -7.69 -2.59 -4.18
N GLN A 20 -7.52 -3.43 -5.20
CA GLN A 20 -6.89 -4.74 -5.02
C GLN A 20 -5.42 -4.61 -4.58
N ALA A 21 -4.68 -3.67 -5.18
CA ALA A 21 -3.32 -3.38 -4.76
C ALA A 21 -3.25 -2.77 -3.35
N HIS A 22 -4.25 -1.98 -2.94
CA HIS A 22 -4.37 -1.49 -1.56
C HIS A 22 -4.50 -2.64 -0.57
N GLN A 23 -5.40 -3.59 -0.84
CA GLN A 23 -5.60 -4.76 0.02
C GLN A 23 -4.30 -5.57 0.16
N GLY A 24 -3.60 -5.84 -0.95
CA GLY A 24 -2.33 -6.54 -0.91
C GLY A 24 -1.23 -5.79 -0.14
N LEU A 25 -1.25 -4.44 -0.17
CA LEU A 25 -0.37 -3.65 0.68
C LEU A 25 -0.76 -3.75 2.15
N THR A 26 -2.04 -3.68 2.50
CA THR A 26 -2.49 -3.84 3.89
C THR A 26 -2.05 -5.19 4.48
N GLU A 27 -2.21 -6.28 3.73
CA GLU A 27 -1.72 -7.61 4.15
C GLU A 27 -0.19 -7.63 4.34
N ALA A 28 0.55 -6.94 3.47
CA ALA A 28 2.00 -6.83 3.61
C ALA A 28 2.41 -6.00 4.85
N ASP A 29 1.66 -4.95 5.19
CA ASP A 29 1.90 -4.13 6.40
C ASP A 29 1.74 -4.97 7.66
N GLU A 30 0.68 -5.77 7.73
CA GLU A 30 0.41 -6.68 8.86
C GLU A 30 1.58 -7.67 9.04
N LEU A 31 2.01 -8.32 7.96
CA LEU A 31 3.13 -9.28 8.00
C LEU A 31 4.47 -8.62 8.37
N LEU A 32 4.72 -7.41 7.87
CA LEU A 32 5.92 -6.63 8.23
C LEU A 32 5.88 -6.21 9.71
N GLY A 33 4.74 -5.75 10.18
CA GLY A 33 4.50 -5.38 11.58
C GLY A 33 4.69 -6.56 12.54
N GLU A 34 4.12 -7.72 12.20
CA GLU A 34 4.31 -8.96 12.96
C GLU A 34 5.79 -9.37 13.01
N SER A 35 6.49 -9.32 11.87
CA SER A 35 7.91 -9.66 11.79
C SER A 35 8.77 -8.73 12.66
N LEU A 36 8.51 -7.42 12.61
CA LEU A 36 9.18 -6.44 13.45
C LEU A 36 8.88 -6.66 14.93
N ALA A 37 7.64 -6.99 15.28
CA ALA A 37 7.25 -7.27 16.67
C ALA A 37 7.93 -8.53 17.22
N VAL A 38 8.06 -9.59 16.42
CA VAL A 38 8.79 -10.81 16.78
C VAL A 38 10.27 -10.50 17.01
N LEU A 39 10.90 -9.78 16.08
CA LEU A 39 12.31 -9.40 16.21
C LEU A 39 12.57 -8.49 17.40
N ALA A 40 11.69 -7.52 17.65
CA ALA A 40 11.76 -6.66 18.83
C ALA A 40 11.63 -7.44 20.14
N ARG A 41 10.78 -8.48 20.18
CA ARG A 41 10.66 -9.38 21.34
C ARG A 41 11.92 -10.20 21.56
N LEU A 42 12.49 -10.78 20.51
CA LEU A 42 13.74 -11.56 20.58
C LEU A 42 14.94 -10.69 20.94
N GLY A 43 14.95 -9.44 20.46
CA GLY A 43 15.98 -8.44 20.73
C GLY A 43 16.07 -8.04 22.19
N LYS A 44 14.99 -8.16 22.99
CA LYS A 44 15.04 -7.91 24.46
C LYS A 44 16.00 -8.83 25.20
N HIS A 45 16.37 -9.96 24.59
CA HIS A 45 17.30 -10.94 25.15
C HIS A 45 18.71 -10.85 24.56
N HIS A 46 18.97 -9.88 23.68
CA HIS A 46 20.24 -9.69 22.99
C HIS A 46 20.73 -8.24 23.14
N SER A 47 22.04 -8.05 23.21
CA SER A 47 22.65 -6.70 23.31
C SER A 47 22.65 -5.93 21.99
N GLU A 48 22.52 -6.64 20.86
CA GLU A 48 22.52 -6.08 19.51
C GLU A 48 21.12 -6.18 18.88
N SER A 49 20.81 -5.23 17.99
CA SER A 49 19.56 -5.24 17.22
C SER A 49 19.51 -6.44 16.30
N LEU A 50 18.48 -7.28 16.49
CA LEU A 50 18.19 -8.40 15.60
C LEU A 50 17.40 -7.97 14.35
N THR A 51 16.96 -6.71 14.27
CA THR A 51 16.19 -6.19 13.14
C THR A 51 17.09 -5.98 11.93
N PRO A 52 16.88 -6.68 10.81
CA PRO A 52 17.65 -6.49 9.59
C PRO A 52 17.42 -5.10 8.99
N PRO A 53 18.47 -4.42 8.48
CA PRO A 53 18.32 -3.12 7.84
C PRO A 53 17.44 -3.18 6.58
N GLU A 54 17.41 -4.31 5.87
CA GLU A 54 16.54 -4.55 4.72
C GLU A 54 15.07 -4.51 5.12
N LEU A 55 14.73 -4.98 6.33
CA LEU A 55 13.36 -4.97 6.84
C LEU A 55 12.90 -3.55 7.19
N LEU A 56 13.80 -2.72 7.73
CA LEU A 56 13.54 -1.29 7.94
C LEU A 56 13.36 -0.55 6.60
N GLY A 57 14.18 -0.87 5.61
CA GLY A 57 14.05 -0.37 4.25
C GLY A 57 12.72 -0.76 3.61
N ALA A 58 12.32 -2.03 3.75
CA ALA A 58 11.05 -2.55 3.25
C ALA A 58 9.86 -1.83 3.91
N SER A 59 9.87 -1.60 5.22
CA SER A 59 8.82 -0.85 5.93
C SER A 59 8.73 0.61 5.43
N THR A 60 9.87 1.28 5.23
CA THR A 60 9.88 2.66 4.70
C THR A 60 9.33 2.72 3.26
N GLN A 61 9.72 1.75 2.43
CA GLN A 61 9.22 1.65 1.05
C GLN A 61 7.74 1.28 1.01
N HIS A 62 7.29 0.45 1.94
CA HIS A 62 5.89 0.08 2.11
C HIS A 62 5.03 1.31 2.40
N GLN A 63 5.42 2.09 3.41
CA GLN A 63 4.76 3.36 3.76
C GLN A 63 4.58 4.28 2.54
N ARG A 64 5.66 4.46 1.76
CA ARG A 64 5.63 5.30 0.55
C ARG A 64 4.70 4.72 -0.52
N SER A 65 4.64 3.41 -0.65
CA SER A 65 3.77 2.73 -1.61
C SER A 65 2.30 2.94 -1.27
N VAL A 66 1.96 2.88 0.03
CA VAL A 66 0.61 3.18 0.53
C VAL A 66 0.22 4.62 0.22
N GLU A 67 1.06 5.59 0.54
CA GLU A 67 0.80 7.02 0.27
C GLU A 67 0.53 7.29 -1.20
N LEU A 68 1.36 6.74 -2.10
CA LEU A 68 1.19 6.89 -3.54
C LEU A 68 -0.11 6.26 -4.03
N LEU A 69 -0.46 5.10 -3.50
CA LEU A 69 -1.63 4.35 -3.92
C LEU A 69 -2.93 5.02 -3.44
N THR A 70 -2.96 5.51 -2.20
CA THR A 70 -4.08 6.31 -1.68
C THR A 70 -4.27 7.58 -2.51
N ALA A 71 -3.19 8.31 -2.81
CA ALA A 71 -3.28 9.51 -3.65
C ALA A 71 -3.77 9.20 -5.08
N ALA A 72 -3.40 8.04 -5.63
CA ALA A 72 -3.89 7.59 -6.93
C ALA A 72 -5.38 7.25 -6.91
N LEU A 73 -5.86 6.58 -5.86
CA LEU A 73 -7.29 6.30 -5.65
C LEU A 73 -8.10 7.59 -5.58
N ASP A 74 -7.70 8.52 -4.71
CA ASP A 74 -8.37 9.83 -4.56
C ASP A 74 -8.45 10.57 -5.90
N ARG A 75 -7.38 10.49 -6.70
CA ARG A 75 -7.34 11.15 -8.01
C ARG A 75 -8.29 10.50 -9.01
N VAL A 76 -8.36 9.17 -9.05
CA VAL A 76 -9.26 8.42 -9.95
C VAL A 76 -10.71 8.67 -9.57
N GLU A 77 -11.04 8.64 -8.28
CA GLU A 77 -12.40 8.93 -7.78
C GLU A 77 -12.82 10.37 -8.09
N GLY A 78 -11.90 11.32 -7.90
CA GLY A 78 -12.12 12.72 -8.27
C GLY A 78 -12.40 12.88 -9.77
N LEU A 79 -11.66 12.18 -10.64
CA LEU A 79 -11.90 12.20 -12.08
C LEU A 79 -13.27 11.61 -12.44
N MET A 80 -13.63 10.46 -11.86
CA MET A 80 -14.92 9.81 -12.10
C MET A 80 -16.11 10.68 -11.65
N THR A 81 -15.94 11.50 -10.61
CA THR A 81 -16.99 12.41 -10.11
C THR A 81 -17.08 13.70 -10.95
N SER A 82 -16.01 14.06 -11.66
CA SER A 82 -15.90 15.31 -12.43
C SER A 82 -16.28 15.21 -13.90
N LEU A 83 -16.40 13.97 -14.44
CA LEU A 83 -16.72 13.67 -15.84
C LEU A 83 -18.22 13.44 -16.04
#